data_AF-K6ZPE8-F1
#
_entry.id   AF-K6ZPE8-F1
#
_cell.length_a   1.000
_cell.length_b   1.000
_cell.length_c   1.000
_cell.angle_alpha   90.00
_cell.angle_beta   90.00
_cell.angle_gamma   90.00
#
_symmetry.space_group_name_H-M   'P 1'
#
loop_
_entity.id
_entity.type
_entity.pdbx_description
1 polymer ?
#
loop_
_entity_poly.entity_id
_entity_poly.type
_entity_poly.pdbx_seq_one_letter_code
_entity_poly.pdbx_strand_id
1 'polypeptide(L)'
;MKIPKRLQPLVEDGLIDDVLYQLMSGKEATVFAVTSQGEVRCAKVYKEAMKRSFKKAAQYQEGRKVKNSRRARAMEKGSSFGRKQQEDAWQNAEVDALFTLSKAGVRVPQPFGCYDGVLLMELVTDDEGNVAPRLNDVSMSAEQALEDHAQVMHYVLLMLCAGIVHGDLSEFNVLVDSYGPVIIDLPQAVNAAANNNAFSMLQRDVRNMTDYYAEFAPELKQTHYAEEMWALFQTGELSPETELTGYFEFDESEADVDTVLEEIKAAFEEEQARVERMNDANSDDE
;
A
#
# COMPACT_ATOMS: atom_id res chain seq x y z
N MET A 1 8.63 -28.60 -10.17
CA MET A 1 9.91 -27.84 -10.02
C MET A 1 10.63 -28.30 -8.74
N LYS A 2 11.93 -28.00 -8.52
CA LYS A 2 12.50 -28.23 -7.17
C LYS A 2 11.89 -27.21 -6.20
N ILE A 3 11.21 -27.69 -5.16
CA ILE A 3 10.56 -26.83 -4.16
C ILE A 3 11.62 -25.93 -3.48
N PRO A 4 11.49 -24.59 -3.56
CA PRO A 4 12.37 -23.67 -2.84
C PRO A 4 12.36 -23.96 -1.34
N LYS A 5 13.53 -23.89 -0.68
CA LYS A 5 13.66 -24.18 0.77
C LYS A 5 12.68 -23.41 1.66
N ARG A 6 12.28 -22.21 1.23
CA ARG A 6 11.32 -21.35 1.94
C ARG A 6 9.88 -21.83 1.90
N LEU A 7 9.51 -22.62 0.88
CA LEU A 7 8.18 -23.18 0.72
C LEU A 7 8.06 -24.59 1.30
N GLN A 8 9.19 -25.23 1.65
CA GLN A 8 9.19 -26.58 2.23
C GLN A 8 8.32 -26.69 3.50
N PRO A 9 8.38 -25.77 4.48
CA PRO A 9 7.51 -25.85 5.65
C PRO A 9 6.02 -25.85 5.29
N LEU A 10 5.60 -24.98 4.37
CA LEU A 10 4.21 -24.88 3.93
C LEU A 10 3.74 -26.16 3.20
N VAL A 11 4.64 -26.86 2.51
CA VAL A 11 4.34 -28.15 1.88
C VAL A 11 4.25 -29.27 2.92
N GLU A 12 5.17 -29.30 3.87
CA GLU A 12 5.18 -30.27 4.97
C GLU A 12 3.95 -30.14 5.88
N ASP A 13 3.47 -28.90 6.09
CA ASP A 13 2.27 -28.60 6.86
C ASP A 13 0.96 -28.74 6.06
N GLY A 14 1.04 -29.08 4.76
CA GLY A 14 -0.14 -29.29 3.90
C GLY A 14 -0.90 -28.01 3.53
N LEU A 15 -0.26 -26.84 3.64
CA LEU A 15 -0.81 -25.55 3.19
C LEU A 15 -0.65 -25.38 1.67
N ILE A 16 0.41 -25.94 1.11
CA ILE A 16 0.73 -25.97 -0.32
C ILE A 16 0.89 -27.42 -0.75
N ASP A 17 0.27 -27.81 -1.87
CA ASP A 17 0.36 -29.16 -2.43
C ASP A 17 1.64 -29.32 -3.28
N ASP A 18 1.92 -28.37 -4.18
CA ASP A 18 3.13 -28.36 -5.03
C ASP A 18 3.51 -26.94 -5.47
N VAL A 19 4.75 -26.76 -5.93
CA VAL A 19 5.26 -25.53 -6.54
C VAL A 19 5.38 -25.72 -8.04
N LEU A 20 4.56 -24.97 -8.78
CA LEU A 20 4.48 -25.07 -10.23
C LEU A 20 5.67 -24.39 -10.90
N TYR A 21 5.77 -23.07 -10.74
CA TYR A 21 6.81 -22.24 -11.36
C TYR A 21 6.98 -20.90 -10.61
N GLN A 22 8.08 -20.20 -10.88
CA GLN A 22 8.31 -18.85 -10.37
C GLN A 22 7.66 -17.83 -11.30
N LEU A 23 6.80 -16.96 -10.77
CA LEU A 23 6.12 -15.89 -11.51
C LEU A 23 7.04 -14.70 -11.70
N MET A 24 7.58 -14.17 -10.59
CA MET A 24 8.41 -12.98 -10.59
C MET A 24 9.39 -13.00 -9.42
N SER A 25 10.53 -12.34 -9.58
CA SER A 25 11.51 -12.13 -8.52
C SER A 25 11.90 -10.66 -8.48
N GLY A 26 11.45 -9.96 -7.44
CA GLY A 26 11.77 -8.56 -7.20
C GLY A 26 12.92 -8.39 -6.22
N LYS A 27 13.22 -7.15 -5.84
CA LYS A 27 14.23 -6.86 -4.80
C LYS A 27 13.79 -7.36 -3.42
N GLU A 28 12.50 -7.33 -3.14
CA GLU A 28 11.95 -7.53 -1.79
C GLU A 28 11.31 -8.90 -1.58
N ALA A 29 10.71 -9.46 -2.62
CA ALA A 29 10.04 -10.75 -2.58
C ALA A 29 10.21 -11.52 -3.89
N THR A 30 9.97 -12.83 -3.82
CA THR A 30 9.83 -13.70 -4.98
C THR A 30 8.46 -14.35 -4.92
N VAL A 31 7.71 -14.32 -6.02
CA VAL A 31 6.35 -14.86 -6.10
C VAL A 31 6.37 -16.15 -6.91
N PHE A 32 5.73 -17.18 -6.39
CA PHE A 32 5.61 -18.50 -7.02
C PHE A 32 4.14 -18.82 -7.29
N ALA A 33 3.85 -19.44 -8.42
CA ALA A 33 2.60 -20.15 -8.64
C ALA A 33 2.67 -21.51 -7.94
N VAL A 34 1.68 -21.80 -7.12
CA VAL A 34 1.61 -23.00 -6.29
C VAL A 34 0.21 -23.62 -6.38
N THR A 35 0.10 -24.92 -6.17
CA THR A 35 -1.21 -25.55 -5.94
C THR A 35 -1.47 -25.61 -4.44
N SER A 36 -2.69 -25.30 -4.02
CA SER A 36 -3.09 -25.33 -2.62
C SER A 36 -4.57 -25.66 -2.55
N GLN A 37 -4.91 -26.77 -1.91
CA GLN A 37 -6.27 -27.30 -1.82
C GLN A 37 -6.89 -27.56 -3.20
N GLY A 38 -6.06 -27.99 -4.17
CA GLY A 38 -6.50 -28.29 -5.55
C GLY A 38 -6.69 -27.07 -6.46
N GLU A 39 -6.45 -25.85 -5.96
CA GLU A 39 -6.50 -24.60 -6.74
C GLU A 39 -5.11 -24.01 -6.96
N VAL A 40 -4.92 -23.27 -8.05
CA VAL A 40 -3.67 -22.54 -8.30
C VAL A 40 -3.71 -21.19 -7.58
N ARG A 41 -2.65 -20.89 -6.83
CA ARG A 41 -2.51 -19.70 -5.96
C ARG A 41 -1.12 -19.09 -6.10
N CYS A 42 -0.95 -17.90 -5.54
CA CYS A 42 0.33 -17.20 -5.41
C CYS A 42 0.92 -17.37 -4.02
N ALA A 43 2.21 -17.71 -3.95
CA ALA A 43 3.02 -17.65 -2.73
C ALA A 43 4.08 -16.54 -2.86
N LYS A 44 3.85 -15.38 -2.20
CA LYS A 44 4.82 -14.27 -2.11
C LYS A 44 5.78 -14.51 -0.94
N VAL A 45 7.02 -14.85 -1.27
CA VAL A 45 8.09 -15.16 -0.30
C VAL A 45 8.94 -13.92 -0.08
N TYR A 46 8.91 -13.36 1.13
CA TYR A 46 9.70 -12.17 1.49
C TYR A 46 11.19 -12.51 1.75
N LYS A 47 12.11 -11.67 1.26
CA LYS A 47 13.57 -11.85 1.43
C LYS A 47 14.06 -11.45 2.84
N GLU A 48 15.18 -12.00 3.29
CA GLU A 48 15.66 -11.90 4.68
C GLU A 48 16.09 -10.50 5.17
N ALA A 49 16.47 -9.58 4.28
CA ALA A 49 16.89 -8.23 4.69
C ALA A 49 15.74 -7.47 5.39
N MET A 50 14.53 -7.63 4.85
CA MET A 50 13.27 -7.21 5.46
C MET A 50 13.07 -7.89 6.83
N LYS A 51 13.36 -9.19 6.99
CA LYS A 51 13.25 -9.88 8.29
C LYS A 51 14.09 -9.27 9.43
N ARG A 52 15.19 -8.56 9.14
CA ARG A 52 16.07 -7.94 10.16
C ARG A 52 15.62 -6.55 10.60
N SER A 53 15.07 -5.74 9.70
CA SER A 53 14.44 -4.46 10.07
C SER A 53 13.19 -4.70 10.92
N PHE A 54 12.45 -5.78 10.66
CA PHE A 54 11.25 -6.16 11.42
C PHE A 54 11.50 -6.69 12.84
N LYS A 55 12.64 -7.34 13.12
CA LYS A 55 13.01 -7.72 14.50
C LYS A 55 13.23 -6.52 15.42
N LYS A 56 13.68 -5.38 14.88
CA LYS A 56 13.85 -4.15 15.66
C LYS A 56 12.51 -3.48 15.99
N ALA A 57 11.54 -3.49 15.06
CA ALA A 57 10.22 -2.90 15.28
C ALA A 57 9.41 -3.63 16.37
N ALA A 58 9.43 -4.97 16.37
CA ALA A 58 8.76 -5.77 17.40
C ALA A 58 9.35 -5.58 18.81
N GLN A 59 10.66 -5.31 18.93
CA GLN A 59 11.30 -5.00 20.22
C GLN A 59 10.89 -3.63 20.79
N TYR A 60 10.40 -2.70 19.97
CA TYR A 60 9.90 -1.40 20.45
C TYR A 60 8.45 -1.44 20.96
N GLN A 61 7.70 -2.51 20.72
CA GLN A 61 6.34 -2.70 21.26
C GLN A 61 6.28 -3.42 22.62
N GLU A 62 7.43 -3.71 23.26
CA GLU A 62 7.51 -4.37 24.58
C GLU A 62 6.99 -3.52 25.77
N GLY A 63 6.44 -2.32 25.52
CA GLY A 63 5.91 -1.44 26.55
C GLY A 63 4.50 -1.76 27.08
N ARG A 64 3.70 -2.59 26.41
CA ARG A 64 2.31 -2.89 26.83
C ARG A 64 2.21 -4.25 27.53
N LYS A 65 2.60 -4.26 28.82
CA LYS A 65 2.33 -5.38 29.74
C LYS A 65 0.83 -5.59 29.94
N VAL A 66 0.29 -6.71 29.46
CA VAL A 66 -0.99 -7.25 29.96
C VAL A 66 -0.71 -8.39 30.94
N LYS A 67 -1.00 -8.10 32.22
CA LYS A 67 -1.08 -9.07 33.31
C LYS A 67 -2.19 -10.08 33.03
N ASN A 68 -1.86 -11.36 32.83
CA ASN A 68 -2.72 -12.44 33.33
C ASN A 68 -2.01 -13.80 33.40
N SER A 69 -1.74 -14.24 34.62
CA SER A 69 -0.94 -15.41 35.01
C SER A 69 -1.66 -16.75 34.87
N ARG A 70 -2.36 -16.98 33.75
CA ARG A 70 -2.92 -18.29 33.37
C ARG A 70 -2.56 -18.73 31.96
N ARG A 71 -2.12 -17.82 31.09
CA ARG A 71 -1.65 -18.12 29.71
C ARG A 71 -0.25 -18.74 29.64
N ALA A 72 0.57 -18.59 30.68
CA ALA A 72 1.95 -19.10 30.69
C ALA A 72 2.05 -20.65 30.65
N ARG A 73 1.00 -21.38 31.07
CA ARG A 73 1.02 -22.87 31.10
C ARG A 73 0.43 -23.54 29.86
N ALA A 74 -0.11 -22.77 28.91
CA ALA A 74 -0.57 -23.29 27.62
C ALA A 74 0.54 -23.28 26.55
N MET A 75 1.63 -22.54 26.79
CA MET A 75 2.79 -22.48 25.87
C MET A 75 3.63 -23.76 25.87
N GLU A 76 3.49 -24.61 26.89
CA GLU A 76 4.36 -25.79 27.10
C GLU A 76 3.86 -27.05 26.36
N LYS A 77 2.68 -27.00 25.74
CA LYS A 77 2.12 -28.09 24.93
C LYS A 77 1.81 -27.56 23.55
N GLY A 78 2.74 -27.72 22.61
CA GLY A 78 2.71 -27.29 21.19
C GLY A 78 1.54 -27.81 20.35
N SER A 79 0.32 -27.61 20.83
CA SER A 79 -0.93 -27.80 20.12
C SER A 79 -1.01 -26.82 18.96
N SER A 80 -1.71 -27.21 17.89
CA SER A 80 -1.97 -26.38 16.70
C SER A 80 -2.44 -24.96 17.06
N PHE A 81 -3.17 -24.80 18.18
CA PHE A 81 -3.63 -23.51 18.69
C PHE A 81 -2.53 -22.65 19.34
N GLY A 82 -1.51 -23.28 19.94
CA GLY A 82 -0.34 -22.58 20.52
C GLY A 82 0.65 -22.10 19.45
N ARG A 83 0.78 -22.84 18.34
CA ARG A 83 1.51 -22.39 17.13
C ARG A 83 0.79 -21.23 16.45
N LYS A 84 -0.54 -21.31 16.33
CA LYS A 84 -1.38 -20.21 15.81
C LYS A 84 -1.18 -18.89 16.55
N GLN A 85 -0.91 -18.93 17.86
CA GLN A 85 -0.66 -17.74 18.70
C GLN A 85 0.81 -17.30 18.71
N GLN A 86 1.74 -18.15 18.25
CA GLN A 86 3.17 -17.82 18.05
C GLN A 86 3.44 -17.30 16.62
N GLU A 87 2.56 -17.63 15.67
CA GLU A 87 2.56 -17.17 14.27
C GLU A 87 2.00 -15.74 14.11
N ASP A 88 1.26 -15.21 15.10
CA ASP A 88 0.71 -13.84 15.12
C ASP A 88 1.79 -12.73 15.15
N ALA A 89 3.08 -13.05 15.24
CA ALA A 89 4.16 -12.07 15.42
C ALA A 89 4.78 -11.52 14.11
N TRP A 90 4.22 -11.85 12.93
CA TRP A 90 4.72 -11.39 11.63
C TRP A 90 3.63 -10.74 10.76
N GLN A 91 2.79 -9.90 11.37
CA GLN A 91 1.92 -8.98 10.64
C GLN A 91 2.77 -7.84 10.03
N ASN A 92 3.03 -7.92 8.73
CA ASN A 92 3.59 -6.82 7.95
C ASN A 92 2.44 -5.85 7.63
N ALA A 93 2.72 -4.54 7.62
CA ALA A 93 1.77 -3.51 7.21
C ALA A 93 1.13 -3.82 5.85
N GLU A 94 1.89 -4.41 4.92
CA GLU A 94 1.37 -4.87 3.63
C GLU A 94 0.30 -5.98 3.77
N VAL A 95 0.55 -6.98 4.62
CA VAL A 95 -0.38 -8.10 4.83
C VAL A 95 -1.66 -7.57 5.47
N ASP A 96 -1.54 -6.74 6.49
CA ASP A 96 -2.69 -6.12 7.16
C ASP A 96 -3.47 -5.22 6.20
N ALA A 97 -2.78 -4.44 5.36
CA ALA A 97 -3.40 -3.63 4.32
C ALA A 97 -4.18 -4.51 3.34
N LEU A 98 -3.56 -5.57 2.80
CA LEU A 98 -4.21 -6.47 1.84
C LEU A 98 -5.49 -7.10 2.41
N PHE A 99 -5.43 -7.60 3.66
CA PHE A 99 -6.61 -8.15 4.34
C PHE A 99 -7.68 -7.08 4.63
N THR A 100 -7.27 -5.86 4.95
CA THR A 100 -8.19 -4.76 5.23
C THR A 100 -8.91 -4.32 3.95
N LEU A 101 -8.17 -4.16 2.85
CA LEU A 101 -8.71 -3.74 1.56
C LEU A 101 -9.62 -4.80 0.93
N SER A 102 -9.24 -6.08 1.01
CA SER A 102 -10.11 -7.20 0.60
C SER A 102 -11.46 -7.18 1.34
N LYS A 103 -11.46 -6.88 2.65
CA LYS A 103 -12.70 -6.75 3.44
C LYS A 103 -13.48 -5.48 3.12
N ALA A 104 -12.81 -4.41 2.70
CA ALA A 104 -13.41 -3.15 2.32
C ALA A 104 -14.06 -3.20 0.91
N GLY A 105 -13.96 -4.33 0.20
CA GLY A 105 -14.52 -4.50 -1.14
C GLY A 105 -13.61 -4.01 -2.27
N VAL A 106 -12.37 -3.64 -1.96
CA VAL A 106 -11.37 -3.33 -2.99
C VAL A 106 -10.95 -4.63 -3.68
N ARG A 107 -10.94 -4.62 -5.02
CA ARG A 107 -10.43 -5.75 -5.80
C ARG A 107 -8.91 -5.82 -5.67
N VAL A 108 -8.47 -6.67 -4.76
CA VAL A 108 -7.07 -7.07 -4.54
C VAL A 108 -6.97 -8.61 -4.63
N PRO A 109 -5.78 -9.20 -4.78
CA PRO A 109 -5.62 -10.65 -4.69
C PRO A 109 -6.12 -11.16 -3.34
N GLN A 110 -7.11 -12.07 -3.34
CA GLN A 110 -7.70 -12.58 -2.11
C GLN A 110 -6.63 -13.23 -1.21
N PRO A 111 -6.36 -12.71 0.00
CA PRO A 111 -5.36 -13.30 0.88
C PRO A 111 -5.92 -14.51 1.63
N PHE A 112 -5.11 -15.58 1.73
CA PHE A 112 -5.44 -16.81 2.46
C PHE A 112 -4.67 -16.94 3.79
N GLY A 113 -3.54 -16.24 3.94
CA GLY A 113 -2.77 -16.19 5.17
C GLY A 113 -1.28 -15.94 4.93
N CYS A 114 -0.58 -15.57 6.00
CA CYS A 114 0.88 -15.43 6.00
C CYS A 114 1.49 -16.46 6.94
N TYR A 115 2.35 -17.33 6.41
CA TYR A 115 2.96 -18.45 7.13
C TYR A 115 4.47 -18.43 6.90
N ASP A 116 5.28 -18.43 7.96
CA ASP A 116 6.75 -18.40 7.89
C ASP A 116 7.38 -17.28 7.02
N GLY A 117 6.65 -16.16 6.86
CA GLY A 117 7.02 -15.05 5.98
C GLY A 117 6.76 -15.34 4.50
N VAL A 118 5.75 -16.16 4.23
CA VAL A 118 5.17 -16.44 2.91
C VAL A 118 3.70 -16.05 2.94
N LEU A 119 3.33 -15.06 2.14
CA LEU A 119 1.94 -14.68 1.95
C LEU A 119 1.33 -15.55 0.85
N LEU A 120 0.31 -16.34 1.20
CA LEU A 120 -0.49 -17.11 0.26
C LEU A 120 -1.72 -16.28 -0.13
N MET A 121 -1.92 -16.06 -1.42
CA MET A 121 -2.99 -15.24 -1.97
C MET A 121 -3.46 -15.78 -3.32
N GLU A 122 -4.56 -15.25 -3.83
CA GLU A 122 -5.09 -15.53 -5.17
C GLU A 122 -4.02 -15.36 -6.27
N LEU A 123 -4.05 -16.25 -7.26
CA LEU A 123 -3.42 -16.00 -8.54
C LEU A 123 -4.45 -15.31 -9.43
N VAL A 124 -4.24 -14.02 -9.71
CA VAL A 124 -5.12 -13.27 -10.62
C VAL A 124 -4.86 -13.74 -12.05
N THR A 125 -5.92 -14.17 -12.74
CA THR A 125 -5.84 -14.72 -14.09
C THR A 125 -6.84 -14.05 -15.02
N ASP A 126 -6.55 -14.08 -16.33
CA ASP A 126 -7.54 -13.79 -17.37
C ASP A 126 -8.51 -14.98 -17.60
N ASP A 127 -9.49 -14.81 -18.50
CA ASP A 127 -10.45 -15.85 -18.87
C ASP A 127 -9.83 -17.12 -19.46
N GLU A 128 -8.62 -17.02 -20.00
CA GLU A 128 -7.88 -18.17 -20.56
C GLU A 128 -7.11 -18.93 -19.47
N GLY A 129 -7.12 -18.42 -18.23
CA GLY A 129 -6.38 -18.98 -17.11
C GLY A 129 -4.89 -18.63 -17.12
N ASN A 130 -4.47 -17.68 -17.96
CA ASN A 130 -3.12 -17.14 -17.92
C ASN A 130 -3.01 -16.08 -16.82
N VAL A 131 -1.80 -15.80 -16.37
CA VAL A 131 -1.54 -14.74 -15.38
C VAL A 131 -2.01 -13.40 -15.94
N ALA A 132 -2.85 -12.68 -15.19
CA ALA A 132 -3.37 -11.39 -15.62
C ALA A 132 -2.23 -10.41 -15.96
N PRO A 133 -2.29 -9.72 -17.12
CA PRO A 133 -1.30 -8.73 -17.49
C PRO A 133 -1.37 -7.53 -16.55
N ARG A 134 -0.28 -6.76 -16.50
CA ARG A 134 -0.28 -5.44 -15.87
C ARG A 134 -1.01 -4.45 -16.75
N LEU A 135 -1.61 -3.45 -16.14
CA LEU A 135 -2.31 -2.38 -16.86
C LEU A 135 -1.40 -1.75 -17.93
N ASN A 136 -0.14 -1.45 -17.62
CA ASN A 136 0.85 -0.93 -18.59
C ASN A 136 1.03 -1.78 -19.87
N ASP A 137 0.75 -3.09 -19.79
CA ASP A 137 0.95 -4.02 -20.90
C ASP A 137 -0.34 -4.24 -21.72
N VAL A 138 -1.43 -3.55 -21.35
CA VAL A 138 -2.75 -3.64 -21.97
C VAL A 138 -3.03 -2.38 -22.80
N SER A 139 -3.70 -2.56 -23.94
CA SER A 139 -4.28 -1.47 -24.72
C SER A 139 -5.79 -1.54 -24.61
N MET A 140 -6.44 -0.38 -24.57
CA MET A 140 -7.88 -0.26 -24.32
C MET A 140 -8.51 0.82 -25.20
N SER A 141 -9.84 0.78 -25.34
CA SER A 141 -10.59 1.87 -25.98
C SER A 141 -10.78 3.04 -25.02
N ALA A 142 -11.20 4.19 -25.53
CA ALA A 142 -11.53 5.35 -24.70
C ALA A 142 -12.67 5.03 -23.72
N GLU A 143 -13.68 4.27 -24.18
CA GLU A 143 -14.82 3.86 -23.34
C GLU A 143 -14.36 2.97 -22.18
N GLN A 144 -13.52 1.97 -22.45
CA GLN A 144 -12.98 1.11 -21.41
C GLN A 144 -12.09 1.90 -20.44
N ALA A 145 -11.30 2.85 -20.93
CA ALA A 145 -10.46 3.70 -20.09
C ALA A 145 -11.29 4.54 -19.11
N LEU A 146 -12.45 5.06 -19.53
CA LEU A 146 -13.37 5.78 -18.65
C LEU A 146 -13.99 4.86 -17.58
N GLU A 147 -14.42 3.66 -17.97
CA GLU A 147 -15.02 2.67 -17.06
C GLU A 147 -13.99 2.17 -16.03
N ASP A 148 -12.80 1.78 -16.48
CA ASP A 148 -11.73 1.30 -15.62
C ASP A 148 -11.20 2.40 -14.70
N HIS A 149 -11.04 3.64 -15.20
CA HIS A 149 -10.63 4.77 -14.37
C HIS A 149 -11.62 5.02 -13.24
N ALA A 150 -12.92 5.07 -13.54
CA ALA A 150 -13.96 5.22 -12.53
C ALA A 150 -13.92 4.09 -11.49
N GLN A 151 -13.69 2.85 -11.94
CA GLN A 151 -13.56 1.69 -11.06
C GLN A 151 -12.33 1.79 -10.14
N VAL A 152 -11.19 2.25 -10.66
CA VAL A 152 -9.99 2.51 -9.85
C VAL A 152 -10.21 3.65 -8.86
N MET A 153 -10.88 4.75 -9.26
CA MET A 153 -11.20 5.85 -8.34
C MET A 153 -12.12 5.37 -7.21
N HIS A 154 -13.09 4.52 -7.52
CA HIS A 154 -13.93 3.88 -6.50
C HIS A 154 -13.10 3.01 -5.54
N TYR A 155 -12.12 2.24 -6.05
CA TYR A 155 -11.20 1.50 -5.19
C TYR A 155 -10.35 2.41 -4.30
N VAL A 156 -9.83 3.52 -4.83
CA VAL A 156 -9.06 4.50 -4.05
C VAL A 156 -9.92 5.12 -2.93
N LEU A 157 -11.19 5.40 -3.21
CA LEU A 157 -12.16 5.84 -2.21
C LEU A 157 -12.35 4.79 -1.11
N LEU A 158 -12.56 3.53 -1.47
CA LEU A 158 -12.71 2.44 -0.48
C LEU A 158 -11.44 2.25 0.36
N MET A 159 -10.26 2.39 -0.25
CA MET A 159 -8.98 2.37 0.46
C MET A 159 -8.92 3.50 1.49
N LEU A 160 -9.27 4.73 1.09
CA LEU A 160 -9.27 5.90 1.97
C LEU A 160 -10.29 5.77 3.11
N CYS A 161 -11.49 5.27 2.83
CA CYS A 161 -12.50 4.91 3.84
C CYS A 161 -11.98 3.86 4.83
N ALA A 162 -11.17 2.91 4.38
CA ALA A 162 -10.48 1.94 5.24
C ALA A 162 -9.26 2.53 5.98
N GLY A 163 -8.97 3.83 5.79
CA GLY A 163 -7.87 4.55 6.40
C GLY A 163 -6.51 4.26 5.77
N ILE A 164 -6.48 3.80 4.51
CA ILE A 164 -5.28 3.37 3.79
C ILE A 164 -5.09 4.23 2.53
N VAL A 165 -3.88 4.75 2.34
CA VAL A 165 -3.41 5.30 1.05
C VAL A 165 -2.40 4.31 0.48
N HIS A 166 -2.48 4.01 -0.83
CA HIS A 166 -1.61 3.02 -1.46
C HIS A 166 -0.13 3.41 -1.37
N GLY A 167 0.17 4.68 -1.64
CA GLY A 167 1.51 5.24 -1.51
C GLY A 167 2.48 4.88 -2.63
N ASP A 168 2.01 4.25 -3.71
CA ASP A 168 2.79 3.95 -4.92
C ASP A 168 1.87 3.45 -6.07
N LEU A 169 0.63 3.95 -6.16
CA LEU A 169 -0.31 3.45 -7.17
C LEU A 169 0.08 3.97 -8.56
N SER A 170 0.16 3.04 -9.51
CA SER A 170 0.52 3.27 -10.91
C SER A 170 0.06 2.09 -11.77
N GLU A 171 0.14 2.24 -13.09
CA GLU A 171 -0.13 1.22 -14.10
C GLU A 171 0.72 -0.06 -13.95
N PHE A 172 1.82 0.00 -13.21
CA PHE A 172 2.66 -1.17 -12.90
C PHE A 172 2.16 -1.99 -11.71
N ASN A 173 1.33 -1.38 -10.86
CA ASN A 173 0.78 -1.94 -9.63
C ASN A 173 -0.74 -2.24 -9.75
N VAL A 174 -1.22 -2.30 -10.98
CA VAL A 174 -2.58 -2.73 -11.32
C VAL A 174 -2.48 -3.89 -12.31
N LEU A 175 -3.14 -5.00 -12.01
CA LEU A 175 -3.40 -6.08 -12.97
C LEU A 175 -4.77 -5.87 -13.61
N VAL A 176 -4.99 -6.43 -14.78
CA VAL A 176 -6.30 -6.39 -15.44
C VAL A 176 -6.77 -7.82 -15.67
N ASP A 177 -7.85 -8.21 -14.98
CA ASP A 177 -8.57 -9.45 -15.27
C ASP A 177 -9.84 -9.14 -16.08
N SER A 178 -10.62 -10.17 -16.40
CA SER A 178 -11.84 -10.02 -17.21
C SER A 178 -12.96 -9.22 -16.56
N TYR A 179 -12.84 -8.92 -15.26
CA TYR A 179 -13.76 -8.09 -14.50
C TYR A 179 -13.21 -6.67 -14.27
N GLY A 180 -11.99 -6.38 -14.75
CA GLY A 180 -11.38 -5.06 -14.72
C GLY A 180 -10.13 -4.98 -13.83
N PRO A 181 -9.84 -3.80 -13.27
CA PRO A 181 -8.58 -3.55 -12.57
C PRO A 181 -8.50 -4.26 -11.21
N VAL A 182 -7.33 -4.77 -10.87
CA VAL A 182 -6.99 -5.44 -9.60
C VAL A 182 -5.75 -4.77 -9.01
N ILE A 183 -5.89 -4.15 -7.83
CA ILE A 183 -4.79 -3.43 -7.16
C ILE A 183 -3.86 -4.45 -6.49
N ILE A 184 -2.55 -4.28 -6.71
CA ILE A 184 -1.51 -5.13 -6.15
C ILE A 184 -0.38 -4.31 -5.50
N ASP A 185 0.44 -4.99 -4.70
CA ASP A 185 1.68 -4.46 -4.11
C ASP A 185 1.49 -3.27 -3.16
N LEU A 186 1.24 -3.58 -1.88
CA LEU A 186 0.97 -2.59 -0.82
C LEU A 186 2.12 -2.36 0.19
N PRO A 187 3.43 -2.56 -0.11
CA PRO A 187 4.47 -2.37 0.90
C PRO A 187 4.68 -0.89 1.26
N GLN A 188 4.26 0.04 0.41
CA GLN A 188 4.32 1.49 0.65
C GLN A 188 3.00 2.07 1.19
N ALA A 189 2.03 1.21 1.51
CA ALA A 189 0.74 1.67 2.01
C ALA A 189 0.89 2.36 3.38
N VAL A 190 0.21 3.48 3.54
CA VAL A 190 0.28 4.30 4.76
C VAL A 190 -1.10 4.54 5.35
N ASN A 191 -1.13 4.78 6.65
CA ASN A 191 -2.36 5.18 7.32
C ASN A 191 -2.70 6.64 6.98
N ALA A 192 -3.91 6.86 6.46
CA ALA A 192 -4.36 8.16 5.98
C ALA A 192 -4.41 9.24 7.08
N ALA A 193 -4.82 8.86 8.30
CA ALA A 193 -4.98 9.80 9.42
C ALA A 193 -3.69 10.03 10.22
N ALA A 194 -2.77 9.07 10.22
CA ALA A 194 -1.56 9.10 11.05
C ALA A 194 -0.30 9.56 10.30
N ASN A 195 -0.36 9.73 8.97
CA ASN A 195 0.77 10.16 8.16
C ASN A 195 0.54 11.56 7.59
N ASN A 196 1.41 12.51 7.96
CA ASN A 196 1.33 13.90 7.50
C ASN A 196 1.46 14.05 5.97
N ASN A 197 2.08 13.07 5.29
CA ASN A 197 2.22 13.04 3.84
C ASN A 197 1.13 12.23 3.13
N ALA A 198 0.11 11.73 3.85
CA ALA A 198 -0.93 10.90 3.26
C ALA A 198 -1.66 11.59 2.10
N PHE A 199 -1.97 12.88 2.23
CA PHE A 199 -2.65 13.62 1.17
C PHE A 199 -1.80 13.72 -0.10
N SER A 200 -0.53 14.12 0.01
CA SER A 200 0.34 14.25 -1.15
C SER A 200 0.61 12.90 -1.82
N MET A 201 0.66 11.81 -1.05
CA MET A 201 0.72 10.44 -1.56
C MET A 201 -0.56 10.06 -2.32
N LEU A 202 -1.74 10.36 -1.77
CA LEU A 202 -3.03 10.14 -2.42
C LEU A 202 -3.13 10.94 -3.73
N GLN A 203 -2.78 12.22 -3.71
CA GLN A 203 -2.77 13.07 -4.91
C GLN A 203 -1.88 12.49 -6.00
N ARG A 204 -0.70 11.98 -5.64
CA ARG A 204 0.19 11.34 -6.60
C ARG A 204 -0.39 10.03 -7.13
N ASP A 205 -0.94 9.20 -6.27
CA ASP A 205 -1.57 7.92 -6.65
C ASP A 205 -2.72 8.14 -7.65
N VAL A 206 -3.64 9.06 -7.32
CA VAL A 206 -4.75 9.43 -8.21
C VAL A 206 -4.23 10.03 -9.52
N ARG A 207 -3.27 10.95 -9.45
CA ARG A 207 -2.70 11.59 -10.64
C ARG A 207 -2.06 10.58 -11.58
N ASN A 208 -1.26 9.65 -11.07
CA ASN A 208 -0.62 8.62 -11.89
C ASN A 208 -1.66 7.82 -12.67
N MET A 209 -2.75 7.39 -12.01
CA MET A 209 -3.82 6.66 -12.66
C MET A 209 -4.57 7.52 -13.68
N THR A 210 -4.92 8.76 -13.31
CA THR A 210 -5.58 9.70 -14.22
C THR A 210 -4.73 9.99 -15.46
N ASP A 211 -3.43 10.23 -15.29
CA ASP A 211 -2.52 10.52 -16.39
C ASP A 211 -2.39 9.33 -17.33
N TYR A 212 -2.29 8.11 -16.80
CA TYR A 212 -2.23 6.88 -17.60
C TYR A 212 -3.52 6.67 -18.42
N TYR A 213 -4.69 6.68 -17.76
CA TYR A 213 -5.96 6.49 -18.48
C TYR A 213 -6.26 7.65 -19.46
N ALA A 214 -5.76 8.85 -19.17
CA ALA A 214 -5.91 10.00 -20.06
C ALA A 214 -5.08 9.92 -21.35
N GLU A 215 -4.17 8.95 -21.48
CA GLU A 215 -3.55 8.63 -22.77
C GLU A 215 -4.59 8.08 -23.77
N PHE A 216 -5.65 7.43 -23.26
CA PHE A 216 -6.75 6.86 -24.04
C PHE A 216 -8.01 7.75 -24.03
N ALA A 217 -8.29 8.43 -22.91
CA ALA A 217 -9.45 9.32 -22.72
C ALA A 217 -9.02 10.70 -22.16
N PRO A 218 -8.58 11.65 -23.02
CA PRO A 218 -7.99 12.93 -22.60
C PRO A 218 -8.86 13.80 -21.69
N GLU A 219 -10.19 13.62 -21.72
CA GLU A 219 -11.15 14.31 -20.85
C GLU A 219 -10.88 14.09 -19.35
N LEU A 220 -10.28 12.96 -18.96
CA LEU A 220 -9.97 12.63 -17.57
C LEU A 220 -9.02 13.63 -16.90
N LYS A 221 -8.21 14.37 -17.67
CA LYS A 221 -7.25 15.38 -17.15
C LYS A 221 -7.92 16.55 -16.42
N GLN A 222 -9.22 16.74 -16.62
CA GLN A 222 -9.99 17.81 -15.98
C GLN A 222 -10.56 17.38 -14.62
N THR A 223 -10.29 16.14 -14.18
CA THR A 223 -10.84 15.60 -12.93
C THR A 223 -9.89 15.83 -11.74
N HIS A 224 -10.48 16.05 -10.56
CA HIS A 224 -9.82 16.39 -9.30
C HIS A 224 -10.28 15.46 -8.16
N TYR A 225 -10.29 14.16 -8.44
CA TYR A 225 -10.77 13.14 -7.52
C TYR A 225 -10.01 13.09 -6.18
N ALA A 226 -8.71 13.39 -6.18
CA ALA A 226 -7.90 13.35 -4.96
C ALA A 226 -8.34 14.41 -3.96
N GLU A 227 -8.54 15.64 -4.45
CA GLU A 227 -8.98 16.78 -3.68
C GLU A 227 -10.42 16.59 -3.18
N GLU A 228 -11.32 16.14 -4.06
CA GLU A 228 -12.70 15.79 -3.71
C GLU A 228 -12.77 14.75 -2.58
N MET A 229 -12.08 13.62 -2.75
CA MET A 229 -12.02 12.55 -1.74
C MET A 229 -11.43 13.04 -0.42
N TRP A 230 -10.35 13.83 -0.48
CA TRP A 230 -9.66 14.27 0.72
C TRP A 230 -10.47 15.29 1.52
N ALA A 231 -11.14 16.22 0.85
CA ALA A 231 -12.02 17.17 1.52
C ALA A 231 -13.14 16.46 2.28
N LEU A 232 -13.80 15.48 1.65
CA LEU A 232 -14.82 14.65 2.30
C LEU A 232 -14.24 13.79 3.44
N PHE A 233 -13.02 13.30 3.29
CA PHE A 233 -12.33 12.54 4.35
C PHE A 233 -12.05 13.43 5.57
N GLN A 234 -11.61 14.67 5.36
CA GLN A 234 -11.32 15.63 6.43
C GLN A 234 -12.57 16.09 7.19
N THR A 235 -13.70 16.23 6.50
CA THR A 235 -14.99 16.56 7.14
C THR A 235 -15.65 15.35 7.80
N GLY A 236 -15.15 14.14 7.54
CA GLY A 236 -15.71 12.89 8.04
C GLY A 236 -16.99 12.46 7.30
N GLU A 237 -17.22 12.99 6.10
CA GLU A 237 -18.39 12.73 5.25
C GLU A 237 -18.12 11.67 4.17
N LEU A 238 -16.86 11.26 3.99
CA LEU A 238 -16.50 10.19 3.06
C LEU A 238 -17.04 8.83 3.53
N SER A 239 -17.75 8.14 2.63
CA SER A 239 -18.30 6.81 2.86
C SER A 239 -18.10 5.91 1.62
N PRO A 240 -18.13 4.58 1.76
CA PRO A 240 -18.10 3.65 0.62
C PRO A 240 -19.16 3.92 -0.47
N GLU A 241 -20.27 4.53 -0.09
CA GLU A 241 -21.42 4.85 -0.92
C GLU A 241 -21.37 6.26 -1.52
N THR A 242 -20.32 7.02 -1.21
CA THR A 242 -20.12 8.37 -1.76
C THR A 242 -19.93 8.28 -3.28
N GLU A 243 -20.80 8.97 -4.02
CA GLU A 243 -20.67 9.13 -5.47
C GLU A 243 -19.67 10.25 -5.76
N LEU A 244 -18.53 9.90 -6.37
CA LEU A 244 -17.52 10.87 -6.78
C LEU A 244 -17.90 11.52 -8.11
N THR A 245 -17.68 12.82 -8.20
CA THR A 245 -17.98 13.62 -9.39
C THR A 245 -16.74 13.91 -10.23
N GLY A 246 -15.55 13.82 -9.62
CA GLY A 246 -14.30 14.26 -10.20
C GLY A 246 -14.18 15.78 -10.30
N TYR A 247 -15.12 16.54 -9.73
CA TYR A 247 -15.08 18.00 -9.69
C TYR A 247 -14.64 18.48 -8.31
N PHE A 248 -13.73 19.45 -8.29
CA PHE A 248 -13.31 20.13 -7.06
C PHE A 248 -13.13 21.61 -7.33
N GLU A 249 -13.76 22.45 -6.49
CA GLU A 249 -13.55 23.89 -6.52
C GLU A 249 -12.37 24.23 -5.60
N PHE A 250 -11.27 24.66 -6.20
CA PHE A 250 -10.11 25.12 -5.43
C PHE A 250 -10.43 26.48 -4.83
N ASP A 251 -10.29 26.59 -3.51
CA ASP A 251 -10.33 27.88 -2.85
C ASP A 251 -9.04 28.65 -3.19
N GLU A 252 -9.15 29.57 -4.17
CA GLU A 252 -8.03 30.43 -4.58
C GLU A 252 -7.57 31.39 -3.46
N SER A 253 -8.26 31.43 -2.31
CA SER A 253 -7.93 32.31 -1.18
C SER A 253 -6.95 31.72 -0.15
N GLU A 254 -6.71 30.41 -0.13
CA GLU A 254 -5.88 29.76 0.91
C GLU A 254 -4.36 29.79 0.64
N ALA A 255 -3.93 30.05 -0.59
CA ALA A 255 -2.51 30.28 -0.85
C ALA A 255 -2.18 31.74 -0.54
N ASP A 256 -2.04 32.08 0.75
CA ASP A 256 -1.40 33.33 1.15
C ASP A 256 0.11 33.23 0.87
N VAL A 257 0.44 33.31 -0.41
CA VAL A 257 1.81 33.32 -0.93
C VAL A 257 2.59 34.48 -0.31
N ASP A 258 1.90 35.57 0.06
CA ASP A 258 2.50 36.71 0.73
C ASP A 258 2.96 36.35 2.14
N THR A 259 2.15 35.63 2.94
CA THR A 259 2.57 35.14 4.26
C THR A 259 3.79 34.20 4.19
N VAL A 260 3.81 33.26 3.22
CA VAL A 260 4.97 32.36 3.03
C VAL A 260 6.22 33.14 2.59
N LEU A 261 6.06 34.14 1.71
CA LEU A 261 7.15 35.02 1.29
C LEU A 261 7.67 35.90 2.44
N GLU A 262 6.80 36.35 3.33
CA GLU A 262 7.15 37.12 4.53
C GLU A 262 7.95 36.27 5.52
N GLU A 263 7.55 35.02 5.77
CA GLU A 263 8.30 34.10 6.64
C GLU A 263 9.70 33.78 6.07
N ILE A 264 9.80 33.55 4.76
CA ILE A 264 11.10 33.32 4.09
C ILE A 264 12.00 34.55 4.19
N LYS A 265 11.44 35.76 3.98
CA LYS A 265 12.20 37.02 4.13
C LYS A 265 12.67 37.22 5.56
N ALA A 266 11.81 37.01 6.55
CA ALA A 266 12.17 37.15 7.96
C ALA A 266 13.31 36.19 8.35
N ALA A 267 13.26 34.94 7.89
CA ALA A 267 14.33 33.97 8.12
C ALA A 267 15.66 34.38 7.43
N PHE A 268 15.59 35.00 6.25
CA PHE A 268 16.77 35.47 5.53
C PHE A 268 17.42 36.69 6.19
N GLU A 269 16.62 37.63 6.68
CA GLU A 269 17.09 38.81 7.42
C GLU A 269 17.71 38.42 8.76
N GLU A 270 17.14 37.44 9.47
CA GLU A 270 17.70 36.93 10.72
C GLU A 270 19.05 36.23 10.50
N GLU A 271 19.18 35.47 9.41
CA GLU A 271 20.43 34.84 9.01
C GLU A 271 21.50 35.88 8.62
N GLN A 272 21.15 36.92 7.85
CA GLN A 272 22.07 38.01 7.51
C GLN A 272 22.56 38.74 8.77
N ALA A 273 21.66 39.08 9.69
CA ALA A 273 22.03 39.71 10.96
C ALA A 273 22.91 38.79 11.83
N ARG A 274 22.75 37.47 11.74
CA ARG A 274 23.64 36.51 12.41
C ARG A 274 25.04 36.51 11.81
N VAL A 275 25.15 36.51 10.48
CA VAL A 275 26.42 36.54 9.74
C VAL A 275 27.17 37.85 10.00
N GLU A 276 26.48 39.00 9.99
CA GLU A 276 27.08 40.29 10.31
C GLU A 276 27.64 40.32 11.74
N ARG A 277 26.88 39.84 12.73
CA ARG A 277 27.39 39.71 14.12
C ARG A 277 28.60 38.79 14.24
N MET A 278 28.68 37.72 13.44
CA MET A 278 29.84 36.81 13.44
C MET A 278 31.05 37.44 12.75
N ASN A 279 30.85 38.27 11.73
CA ASN A 279 31.93 38.99 11.04
C ASN A 279 32.48 40.12 11.91
N ASP A 280 31.62 40.90 12.58
CA ASP A 280 32.04 41.97 13.49
C ASP A 280 32.82 41.41 14.70
N ALA A 281 32.38 40.27 15.24
CA ALA A 281 33.09 39.60 16.33
C ALA A 281 34.46 39.03 15.92
N ASN A 282 34.69 38.74 14.63
CA ASN A 282 35.98 38.30 14.11
C ASN A 282 36.91 39.47 13.72
N SER A 283 36.37 40.68 13.52
CA SER A 283 37.17 41.87 13.21
C SER A 283 37.72 42.60 14.45
N ASP A 284 37.20 42.30 15.64
CA ASP A 284 37.66 42.87 16.92
C ASP A 284 38.83 42.08 17.56
N ASP A 285 39.27 40.98 16.94
CA ASP A 285 40.37 40.10 17.40
C ASP A 285 41.66 40.20 16.54
N GLU A 286 41.76 41.17 15.61
CA GLU A 286 43.00 41.56 14.87
C GLU A 286 43.62 42.87 15.37
#